data_AF-A0A2E9K5K0-F1
#
_entry.id   AF-A0A2E9K5K0-F1
#
_cell.length_a   1.000
_cell.length_b   1.000
_cell.length_c   1.000
_cell.angle_alpha   90.00
_cell.angle_beta   90.00
_cell.angle_gamma   90.00
#
_symmetry.space_group_name_H-M   'P 1'
#
loop_
_entity.id
_entity.type
_entity.pdbx_description
1 polymer ?
#
loop_
_entity_poly.entity_id
_entity_poly.type
_entity_poly.pdbx_seq_one_letter_code
_entity_poly.pdbx_strand_id
1 'polypeptide(L)'
;MKVASQNEQKAEEMLSAFTYGLNNPLIDISNLDMATGEGATYTATGQPVTDASEALFASQNESLIKRNEILIAQEREKGTPAAKILEKVMQSIDQQPQSYKDKIDWSRLSS
;
A
#
# COMPACT_ATOMS: atom_id res chain seq x y z
N MET A 1 -4.84 -5.38 13.98
CA MET A 1 -4.73 -6.86 14.07
C MET A 1 -5.84 -7.52 14.89
N LYS A 2 -6.13 -7.08 16.12
CA LYS A 2 -7.10 -7.74 17.03
C LYS A 2 -8.52 -7.96 16.46
N VAL A 3 -9.02 -7.04 15.63
CA VAL A 3 -10.35 -7.15 15.00
C VAL A 3 -10.35 -8.18 13.84
N ALA A 4 -9.32 -8.18 12.99
CA ALA A 4 -9.20 -9.16 11.90
C ALA A 4 -9.05 -10.60 12.44
N SER A 5 -8.36 -10.79 13.57
CA SER A 5 -8.23 -12.11 14.20
C SER A 5 -9.54 -12.67 14.79
N GLN A 6 -10.59 -11.86 14.91
CA GLN A 6 -11.85 -12.24 15.55
C GLN A 6 -13.02 -12.37 14.56
N ASN A 7 -12.85 -11.90 13.32
CA ASN A 7 -13.89 -11.90 12.30
C ASN A 7 -13.27 -12.14 10.92
N GLU A 8 -13.54 -13.32 10.34
CA GLU A 8 -12.99 -13.74 9.05
C GLU A 8 -13.43 -12.83 7.89
N GLN A 9 -14.69 -12.40 7.89
CA GLN A 9 -15.19 -11.44 6.88
C GLN A 9 -14.43 -10.13 6.97
N LYS A 10 -14.15 -9.65 8.19
CA LYS A 10 -13.36 -8.43 8.38
C LYS A 10 -11.91 -8.60 7.95
N ALA A 11 -11.34 -9.79 8.17
CA ALA A 11 -10.00 -10.11 7.69
C ALA A 11 -9.93 -10.12 6.16
N GLU A 12 -10.94 -10.65 5.47
CA GLU A 12 -11.02 -10.63 4.00
C GLU A 12 -11.18 -9.20 3.45
N GLU A 13 -12.03 -8.37 4.07
CA GLU A 13 -12.16 -6.95 3.71
C GLU A 13 -10.82 -6.22 3.84
N MET A 14 -10.13 -6.41 4.96
CA MET A 14 -8.83 -5.80 5.21
C MET A 14 -7.76 -6.35 4.27
N LEU A 15 -7.75 -7.65 3.99
CA LEU A 15 -6.83 -8.28 3.05
C LEU A 15 -6.98 -7.65 1.66
N SER A 16 -8.21 -7.49 1.16
CA SER A 16 -8.48 -6.82 -0.11
C SER A 16 -8.00 -5.35 -0.06
N ALA A 17 -8.33 -4.62 1.00
CA ALA A 17 -7.95 -3.23 1.16
C ALA A 17 -6.42 -3.01 1.19
N PHE A 18 -5.65 -3.87 1.85
CA PHE A 18 -4.18 -3.72 1.86
C PHE A 18 -3.51 -4.29 0.59
N THR A 19 -4.19 -5.17 -0.14
CA THR A 19 -3.67 -5.68 -1.42
C THR A 19 -3.86 -4.67 -2.55
N TYR A 20 -4.98 -3.94 -2.57
CA TYR A 20 -5.37 -3.09 -3.69
C TYR A 20 -5.61 -1.61 -3.33
N GLY A 21 -5.67 -1.27 -2.04
CA GLY A 21 -5.96 0.10 -1.59
C GLY A 21 -4.73 1.02 -1.57
N LEU A 22 -3.52 0.47 -1.66
CA LEU A 22 -2.27 1.24 -1.64
C LEU A 22 -1.77 1.60 -3.05
N ASN A 23 -2.68 1.61 -4.02
CA ASN A 23 -2.36 1.78 -5.44
C ASN A 23 -2.05 3.23 -5.85
N ASN A 24 -2.33 4.18 -4.96
CA ASN A 24 -2.13 5.60 -5.21
C ASN A 24 -1.32 6.20 -4.06
N PRO A 25 -0.40 7.13 -4.35
CA PRO A 25 0.30 7.87 -3.31
C PRO A 25 -0.64 8.87 -2.62
N LEU A 26 -0.30 9.26 -1.40
CA LEU A 26 -0.89 10.38 -0.68
C LEU A 26 -0.22 11.67 -1.15
N ILE A 27 -1.02 12.51 -1.80
CA ILE A 27 -0.59 13.76 -2.42
C ILE A 27 -1.29 14.93 -1.72
N ASP A 28 -0.51 15.91 -1.30
CA ASP A 28 -1.00 17.23 -0.93
C ASP A 28 -1.08 18.12 -2.18
N ILE A 29 -2.31 18.56 -2.48
CA ILE A 29 -2.64 19.42 -3.61
C ILE A 29 -2.92 20.85 -3.19
N SER A 30 -2.64 21.23 -1.94
CA SER A 30 -2.92 22.57 -1.41
C SER A 30 -2.23 23.69 -2.19
N ASN A 31 -1.11 23.38 -2.86
CA ASN A 31 -0.35 24.32 -3.69
C ASN A 31 -0.43 24.00 -5.19
N LEU A 32 -1.36 23.14 -5.62
CA LEU A 32 -1.52 22.76 -7.02
C LEU A 32 -2.04 23.95 -7.84
N ASP A 33 -1.27 24.37 -8.83
CA ASP A 33 -1.74 25.26 -9.89
C ASP A 33 -2.49 24.42 -10.94
N MET A 34 -3.80 24.60 -10.99
CA MET A 34 -4.68 23.87 -11.91
C MET A 34 -4.43 24.20 -13.39
N ALA A 35 -3.80 25.33 -13.70
CA ALA A 35 -3.49 25.72 -15.08
C ALA A 35 -2.24 25.02 -15.62
N THR A 36 -1.27 24.73 -14.76
CA THR A 36 0.01 24.12 -15.15
C THR A 36 0.12 22.65 -14.72
N GLY A 37 -0.66 22.22 -13.72
CA GLY A 37 -0.55 20.92 -13.08
C GLY A 37 0.60 20.82 -12.07
N GLU A 38 1.30 21.92 -11.78
CA GLU A 38 2.47 21.95 -10.90
C GLU A 38 2.12 22.29 -9.45
N GLY A 39 2.98 21.94 -8.49
CA GLY A 39 2.84 22.34 -7.08
C GLY A 39 2.26 21.27 -6.15
N ALA A 40 1.90 20.10 -6.67
CA ALA A 40 1.60 18.93 -5.85
C ALA A 40 2.85 18.39 -5.14
N THR A 41 2.69 17.93 -3.90
CA THR A 41 3.77 17.31 -3.11
C THR A 41 3.30 16.02 -2.44
N TYR A 42 4.22 15.11 -2.13
CA TYR A 42 3.90 13.93 -1.32
C TYR A 42 3.64 14.35 0.13
N THR A 43 2.50 13.95 0.69
CA THR A 43 2.04 14.42 2.01
C THR A 43 3.05 14.16 3.13
N ALA A 44 3.71 13.01 3.14
CA ALA A 44 4.63 12.63 4.22
C ALA A 44 6.00 13.33 4.14
N THR A 45 6.44 13.76 2.94
CA THR A 45 7.82 14.24 2.73
C THR A 45 7.91 15.68 2.23
N GLY A 46 6.82 16.25 1.73
CA GLY A 46 6.81 17.55 1.07
C GLY A 46 7.60 17.60 -0.25
N GLN A 47 8.12 16.46 -0.72
CA GLN A 47 8.83 16.40 -2.00
C GLN A 47 7.86 16.60 -3.17
N PRO A 48 8.29 17.29 -4.24
CA PRO A 48 7.44 17.52 -5.40
C PRO A 48 7.03 16.21 -6.07
N VAL A 49 5.79 16.14 -6.52
CA VAL A 49 5.33 15.08 -7.43
C VAL A 49 5.88 15.40 -8.82
N THR A 50 6.57 14.43 -9.42
CA THR A 50 7.15 14.50 -10.75
C THR A 50 6.87 13.21 -11.51
N ASP A 51 6.85 13.27 -12.85
CA ASP A 51 6.68 12.09 -13.72
C ASP A 51 7.62 10.94 -13.34
N ALA A 52 8.89 11.25 -13.05
CA ALA A 52 9.89 10.26 -12.66
C ALA A 52 9.54 9.60 -11.32
N SER A 53 9.09 10.39 -10.34
CA SER A 53 8.68 9.87 -9.04
C SER A 53 7.40 9.05 -9.13
N GLU A 54 6.45 9.41 -9.98
CA GLU A 54 5.22 8.66 -10.21
C GLU A 54 5.50 7.34 -10.93
N ALA A 55 6.32 7.36 -11.99
CA ALA A 55 6.73 6.16 -12.70
C ALA A 55 7.45 5.16 -11.78
N LEU A 56 8.33 5.65 -10.90
CA LEU A 56 8.99 4.81 -9.90
C LEU A 56 7.98 4.18 -8.92
N PHE A 57 7.02 4.98 -8.43
CA PHE A 57 5.98 4.47 -7.53
C PHE A 57 5.12 3.41 -8.23
N ALA A 58 4.67 3.68 -9.45
CA ALA A 58 3.84 2.77 -10.23
C ALA A 58 4.54 1.41 -10.44
N SER A 59 5.82 1.43 -10.82
CA SER A 59 6.62 0.21 -11.00
C SER A 59 6.78 -0.61 -9.70
N GLN A 60 7.03 0.06 -8.58
CA GLN A 60 7.12 -0.56 -7.26
C GLN A 60 5.77 -1.15 -6.84
N ASN A 61 4.68 -0.40 -7.05
CA ASN A 61 3.33 -0.80 -6.71
C ASN A 61 2.87 -2.03 -7.50
N GLU A 62 3.08 -2.03 -8.83
CA GLU A 62 2.75 -3.16 -9.69
C GLU A 62 3.49 -4.43 -9.25
N SER A 63 4.77 -4.29 -8.90
CA SER A 63 5.60 -5.39 -8.41
C SER A 63 5.10 -5.93 -7.06
N LEU A 64 4.65 -5.05 -6.16
CA LEU A 64 4.06 -5.44 -4.87
C LEU A 64 2.74 -6.19 -5.06
N ILE A 65 1.82 -5.68 -5.89
CA ILE A 65 0.52 -6.31 -6.16
C ILE A 65 0.73 -7.72 -6.69
N LYS A 66 1.55 -7.88 -7.75
CA LYS A 66 1.81 -9.21 -8.35
C LYS A 66 2.36 -10.19 -7.32
N ARG A 67 3.28 -9.75 -6.47
CA ARG A 67 3.82 -10.59 -5.39
C ARG A 67 2.75 -10.99 -4.38
N ASN A 68 1.90 -10.05 -3.97
CA ASN A 68 0.85 -10.28 -2.99
C ASN A 68 -0.24 -11.21 -3.56
N GLU A 69 -0.63 -11.07 -4.82
CA GLU A 69 -1.60 -11.96 -5.47
C GLU A 69 -1.12 -13.41 -5.51
N ILE A 70 0.15 -13.63 -5.87
CA ILE A 70 0.78 -14.96 -5.84
C ILE A 70 0.79 -15.51 -4.41
N LEU A 71 1.18 -14.69 -3.43
CA LEU A 71 1.20 -15.07 -2.01
C LEU A 71 -0.19 -15.47 -1.51
N ILE A 72 -1.21 -14.68 -1.84
CA ILE A 72 -2.60 -14.94 -1.43
C ILE A 72 -3.09 -16.25 -2.04
N ALA A 73 -2.87 -16.47 -3.33
CA ALA A 73 -3.27 -17.71 -4.00
C ALA A 73 -2.62 -18.94 -3.34
N GLN A 74 -1.30 -18.90 -3.12
CA GLN A 74 -0.57 -19.99 -2.47
C GLN A 74 -1.02 -20.27 -1.04
N GLU A 75 -1.33 -19.24 -0.25
CA GLU A 75 -1.77 -19.43 1.13
C GLU A 75 -3.23 -19.91 1.21
N ARG A 76 -4.08 -19.50 0.26
CA ARG A 76 -5.46 -20.00 0.13
C ARG A 76 -5.50 -21.49 -0.23
N GLU A 77 -4.63 -21.96 -1.12
CA GLU A 77 -4.50 -23.39 -1.44
C GLU A 77 -4.15 -24.25 -0.21
N LYS A 78 -3.43 -23.68 0.76
CA LYS A 78 -3.08 -24.33 2.03
C LYS A 78 -4.20 -24.29 3.08
N GLY A 79 -5.31 -23.61 2.81
CA GLY A 79 -6.38 -23.36 3.78
C GLY A 79 -5.98 -22.35 4.87
N THR A 80 -5.08 -21.42 4.57
CA THR A 80 -4.62 -20.42 5.55
C THR A 80 -5.74 -19.40 5.83
N PRO A 81 -6.07 -19.11 7.11
CA PRO A 81 -7.06 -18.10 7.44
C PRO A 81 -6.69 -16.71 6.93
N ALA A 82 -7.67 -15.91 6.51
CA ALA A 82 -7.45 -14.60 5.90
C ALA A 82 -6.64 -13.66 6.80
N ALA A 83 -6.82 -13.72 8.13
CA ALA A 83 -6.06 -12.90 9.07
C ALA A 83 -4.54 -13.18 9.03
N LYS A 84 -4.13 -14.44 8.77
CA LYS A 84 -2.73 -14.80 8.62
C LYS A 84 -2.18 -14.40 7.24
N ILE A 85 -3.01 -14.45 6.20
CA ILE A 85 -2.65 -13.97 4.86
C ILE A 85 -2.46 -12.44 4.90
N LEU A 86 -3.38 -11.72 5.55
CA LEU A 86 -3.30 -10.27 5.75
C LEU A 86 -1.98 -9.87 6.43
N GLU A 87 -1.57 -10.56 7.49
CA GLU A 87 -0.29 -10.30 8.16
C GLU A 87 0.91 -10.44 7.21
N LYS A 88 0.90 -11.45 6.34
CA LYS A 88 1.94 -11.63 5.32
C LYS A 88 1.93 -10.52 4.26
N VAL A 89 0.75 -10.05 3.85
CA VAL A 89 0.61 -8.90 2.93
C VAL A 89 1.15 -7.62 3.59
N MET A 90 0.84 -7.37 4.86
CA MET A 90 1.39 -6.25 5.61
C MET A 90 2.93 -6.32 5.72
N GLN A 91 3.48 -7.51 5.98
CA GLN A 91 4.94 -7.71 5.97
C GLN A 91 5.57 -7.47 4.59
N SER A 92 4.87 -7.79 3.49
CA SER A 92 5.31 -7.48 2.13
C SER A 92 5.37 -5.97 1.87
N ILE A 93 4.46 -5.20 2.47
CA ILE A 93 4.48 -3.72 2.45
C ILE A 93 5.64 -3.18 3.31
N ASP A 94 5.87 -3.74 4.50
CA ASP A 94 6.98 -3.34 5.38
C ASP A 94 8.36 -3.45 4.69
N GLN A 95 8.50 -4.45 3.81
CA GLN A 95 9.71 -4.74 3.04
C GLN A 95 9.90 -3.85 1.80
N GLN A 96 8.93 -2.99 1.47
CA GLN A 96 9.11 -2.04 0.38
C GLN A 96 10.19 -1.00 0.71
N PRO A 97 10.85 -0.41 -0.32
CA PRO A 97 11.78 0.69 -0.12
C PRO A 97 11.13 1.85 0.65
N GLN A 98 11.92 2.60 1.42
CA GLN A 98 11.40 3.76 2.16
C GLN A 98 10.73 4.77 1.22
N SER A 99 11.30 4.95 0.02
CA SER A 99 10.73 5.80 -1.04
C SER A 99 9.32 5.40 -1.50
N TYR A 100 8.91 4.14 -1.30
CA TYR A 100 7.55 3.68 -1.55
C TYR A 100 6.67 3.95 -0.33
N LYS A 101 7.15 3.55 0.86
CA LYS A 101 6.43 3.68 2.13
C LYS A 101 6.08 5.13 2.46
N ASP A 102 7.01 6.05 2.21
CA ASP A 102 6.78 7.49 2.38
C ASP A 102 5.64 8.01 1.51
N LYS A 103 5.50 7.49 0.29
CA LYS A 103 4.46 7.94 -0.65
C LYS A 103 3.06 7.51 -0.25
N ILE A 104 2.91 6.48 0.57
CA ILE A 104 1.61 6.01 1.08
C ILE A 104 1.44 6.29 2.58
N ASP A 105 2.33 7.09 3.17
CA ASP A 105 2.42 7.35 4.62
C ASP A 105 2.34 6.06 5.45
N TRP A 106 3.07 5.02 5.01
CA TRP A 106 3.04 3.74 5.67
C TRP A 106 3.81 3.80 6.98
N SER A 107 3.06 3.77 8.07
CA SER A 107 3.56 3.43 9.38
C SER A 107 2.85 2.17 9.87
N ARG A 108 3.63 1.15 10.21
CA ARG A 108 3.07 0.02 10.95
C ARG A 108 2.75 0.54 12.35
N LEU A 109 1.46 0.67 12.66
CA LEU A 109 1.03 0.87 14.04
C LEU A 109 1.59 -0.30 14.84
N SER A 110 2.69 -0.07 15.56
CA SER A 110 3.26 -1.04 16.49
C SER A 110 2.14 -1.46 17.43
N SER A 111 1.83 -2.76 17.42
CA SER A 111 0.85 -3.36 18.31
C SER A 111 1.34 -3.33 19.75
#